data_AF-D9PK76-F1
#
_entry.id   AF-D9PK76-F1
#
_cell.length_a   1.000
_cell.length_b   1.000
_cell.length_c   1.000
_cell.angle_alpha   90.00
_cell.angle_beta   90.00
_cell.angle_gamma   90.00
#
_symmetry.space_group_name_H-M   'P 1'
#
loop_
_entity.id
_entity.type
_entity.pdbx_description
1 polymer ?
#
loop_
_entity_poly.entity_id
_entity_poly.type
_entity_poly.pdbx_seq_one_letter_code
_entity_poly.pdbx_strand_id
1 'polypeptide(L)'
;MDWMLLGAIGGLLILSAWVFEMAEDVKHHRGLRDIRFAFLYLPGISMLLAYSILTIEPVFIWVNSTILVVVVFEVIYTLHIIRGRRAGGKRHIKGNQRS
;
A
#
# COMPACT_ATOMS: atom_id res chain seq x y z
N MET A 1 -22.10 12.54 21.71
CA MET A 1 -21.29 11.43 21.18
C MET A 1 -19.95 12.03 20.82
N ASP A 2 -18.85 11.57 21.43
CA ASP A 2 -17.55 12.21 21.23
C ASP A 2 -17.08 12.08 19.79
N TRP A 3 -16.63 13.20 19.20
CA TRP A 3 -16.08 13.24 17.85
C TRP A 3 -14.91 12.28 17.67
N MET A 4 -14.15 12.03 18.74
CA MET A 4 -13.09 11.02 18.79
C MET A 4 -13.60 9.60 18.54
N LEU A 5 -14.77 9.25 19.08
CA LEU A 5 -15.36 7.92 18.89
C LEU A 5 -15.78 7.71 17.43
N LEU A 6 -16.39 8.73 16.82
CA LEU A 6 -16.73 8.72 15.39
C LEU A 6 -15.48 8.59 14.52
N GLY A 7 -14.43 9.35 14.82
CA GLY A 7 -13.15 9.27 14.12
C GLY A 7 -12.52 7.88 14.23
N ALA A 8 -12.57 7.26 15.41
CA ALA A 8 -12.02 5.92 15.63
C ALA A 8 -12.79 4.84 14.85
N ILE A 9 -14.13 4.91 14.86
CA ILE A 9 -14.98 3.99 14.09
C ILE A 9 -14.71 4.15 12.59
N GLY A 10 -14.66 5.38 12.09
CA GLY A 10 -14.34 5.65 10.69
C GLY A 10 -12.96 5.13 10.29
N GLY A 11 -11.95 5.37 11.14
CA GLY A 11 -10.59 4.86 10.96
C GLY A 11 -10.52 3.34 10.91
N LEU A 12 -11.22 2.66 11.82
CA LEU A 12 -11.31 1.20 11.85
C LEU A 12 -11.98 0.63 10.59
N LEU A 13 -13.05 1.28 10.11
CA LEU A 13 -13.72 0.89 8.88
C LEU A 13 -12.77 1.00 7.68
N ILE A 14 -12.04 2.12 7.55
CA ILE A 14 -11.05 2.32 6.48
C ILE A 14 -9.95 1.26 6.55
N LEU A 15 -9.39 1.00 7.74
CA LEU A 15 -8.36 -0.01 7.93
C LEU A 15 -8.87 -1.42 7.58
N SER A 16 -10.09 -1.76 8.00
CA SER A 16 -10.68 -3.07 7.70
C SER A 16 -10.91 -3.28 6.20
N ALA A 17 -11.34 -2.24 5.48
CA ALA A 17 -11.49 -2.27 4.03
C ALA A 17 -10.13 -2.49 3.33
N TRP A 18 -9.09 -1.81 3.80
CA TRP A 18 -7.73 -1.98 3.29
C TRP A 18 -7.17 -3.38 3.54
N VAL A 19 -7.35 -3.92 4.75
CA VAL A 19 -6.92 -5.28 5.09
C VAL A 19 -7.66 -6.30 4.22
N PHE A 20 -8.96 -6.09 3.98
CA PHE A 20 -9.76 -6.94 3.11
C PHE A 20 -9.27 -6.91 1.66
N GLU A 21 -9.06 -5.72 1.09
CA GLU A 21 -8.54 -5.52 -0.27
C GLU A 21 -7.16 -6.17 -0.44
N MET A 22 -6.26 -5.95 0.52
CA MET A 22 -4.92 -6.55 0.53
C MET A 22 -4.99 -8.09 0.62
N ALA A 23 -5.89 -8.64 1.44
CA ALA A 23 -6.08 -10.08 1.54
C ALA A 23 -6.62 -10.68 0.23
N GLU A 24 -7.54 -9.98 -0.45
CA GLU A 24 -8.03 -10.40 -1.76
C GLU A 24 -6.94 -10.36 -2.84
N ASP A 25 -6.11 -9.31 -2.85
CA ASP A 25 -5.01 -9.16 -3.81
C ASP A 25 -3.98 -10.28 -3.65
N VAL A 26 -3.62 -10.61 -2.40
CA VAL A 26 -2.74 -11.74 -2.09
C VAL A 26 -3.37 -13.06 -2.52
N LYS A 27 -4.65 -13.29 -2.18
CA LYS A 27 -5.36 -14.55 -2.46
C LYS A 27 -5.57 -14.81 -3.95
N HIS A 28 -5.93 -13.79 -4.72
CA HIS A 28 -6.22 -13.94 -6.15
C HIS A 28 -4.99 -13.78 -7.04
N HIS A 29 -3.80 -13.56 -6.44
CA HIS A 29 -2.57 -13.24 -7.16
C HIS A 29 -2.81 -12.18 -8.24
N ARG A 30 -3.73 -11.24 -7.98
CA ARG A 30 -3.97 -10.06 -8.81
C ARG A 30 -2.77 -9.16 -8.58
N GLY A 31 -1.69 -9.56 -9.26
CA GLY A 31 -0.38 -9.02 -9.02
C GLY A 31 -0.40 -7.54 -9.32
N LEU A 32 0.07 -6.78 -8.34
CA LEU A 32 0.48 -5.40 -8.48
C LEU A 32 -0.74 -4.52 -8.74
N ARG A 33 -1.46 -4.18 -7.67
CA ARG A 33 -2.13 -2.87 -7.59
C ARG A 33 -1.20 -1.86 -8.24
N ASP A 34 -1.71 -1.13 -9.24
CA ASP A 34 -0.88 -0.37 -10.19
C ASP A 34 0.19 0.38 -9.41
N ILE A 35 1.46 0.07 -9.63
CA ILE A 35 2.57 0.67 -8.89
C ILE A 35 2.47 2.21 -8.95
N ARG A 36 1.87 2.76 -10.01
CA ARG A 36 1.55 4.18 -10.15
C ARG A 36 0.59 4.67 -9.07
N PHE A 37 -0.45 3.90 -8.76
CA PHE A 37 -1.37 4.18 -7.67
C PHE A 37 -0.63 4.22 -6.34
N ALA A 38 0.18 3.20 -6.02
CA ALA A 38 0.93 3.17 -4.76
C ALA A 38 1.94 4.34 -4.64
N PHE A 39 2.60 4.71 -5.74
CA PHE A 39 3.50 5.86 -5.78
C PHE A 39 2.79 7.21 -5.63
N LEU A 40 1.60 7.37 -6.21
CA LEU A 40 0.77 8.58 -6.04
C LEU A 40 0.16 8.66 -4.63
N TYR A 41 -0.12 7.51 -4.03
CA TYR A 41 -0.72 7.43 -2.70
C TYR A 41 0.25 7.83 -1.59
N LEU A 42 1.54 7.50 -1.75
CA LEU A 42 2.60 7.76 -0.77
C LEU A 42 2.77 9.25 -0.37
N PRO A 43 2.86 10.22 -1.31
CA PRO A 43 2.89 11.64 -0.94
C PRO A 43 1.56 12.10 -0.34
N GLY A 44 0.43 11.61 -0.84
CA GLY A 44 -0.89 11.95 -0.32
C GLY A 44 -1.05 11.56 1.16
N ILE A 45 -0.74 10.30 1.50
CA ILE A 45 -0.83 9.81 2.88
C ILE A 45 0.20 10.47 3.80
N SER A 46 1.39 10.80 3.27
CA SER A 46 2.40 11.56 4.02
C SER A 46 1.92 12.97 4.37
N MET A 47 1.24 13.64 3.42
CA MET A 47 0.67 14.97 3.61
C MET A 47 -0.50 14.95 4.62
N LEU A 48 -1.36 13.93 4.54
CA LEU A 48 -2.44 13.68 5.50
C LEU A 48 -1.89 13.41 6.91
N LEU A 49 -0.82 12.63 7.04
CA LEU A 49 -0.17 12.38 8.32
C LEU A 49 0.42 13.68 8.89
N ALA A 50 1.14 14.46 8.08
CA ALA A 50 1.70 15.75 8.50
C ALA A 50 0.60 16.71 8.96
N TYR A 51 -0.50 16.79 8.22
CA TYR A 51 -1.68 17.57 8.61
C TYR A 51 -2.26 17.10 9.94
N SER A 52 -2.40 15.79 10.14
CA SER A 52 -2.95 15.20 11.38
C SER A 52 -2.07 15.52 12.61
N ILE A 53 -0.75 15.59 12.42
CA ILE A 53 0.20 15.99 13.48
C ILE A 53 0.01 17.48 13.81
N LEU A 54 -0.14 18.33 12.79
CA LEU A 54 -0.36 19.78 12.99
C LEU A 54 -1.67 20.08 13.71
N THR A 55 -2.72 19.30 13.48
CA THR A 55 -4.02 19.48 14.14
C THR A 55 -4.11 18.77 15.50
N ILE A 56 -3.07 18.05 15.93
CA ILE A 56 -3.00 17.30 17.20
C ILE A 56 -4.18 16.32 17.32
N GLU A 57 -4.47 15.60 16.23
CA GLU A 57 -5.57 14.66 16.16
C GLU A 57 -5.06 13.20 16.31
N PRO A 58 -4.98 12.65 17.53
CA PRO A 58 -4.26 11.39 17.80
C PRO A 58 -4.83 10.20 17.02
N VAL A 59 -6.14 10.15 16.83
CA VAL A 59 -6.80 9.08 16.07
C VAL A 59 -6.38 9.11 14.61
N PHE A 60 -6.37 10.30 13.98
CA PHE A 60 -5.95 10.46 12.59
C PHE A 60 -4.46 10.20 12.40
N ILE A 61 -3.63 10.60 13.37
CA ILE A 61 -2.20 10.27 13.38
C ILE A 61 -2.03 8.74 13.37
N TRP A 62 -2.75 8.02 14.24
CA TRP A 62 -2.67 6.56 14.31
C TRP A 62 -3.12 5.87 13.01
N VAL A 63 -4.27 6.27 12.46
CA VAL A 63 -4.80 5.72 11.20
C VAL A 63 -3.84 5.99 10.04
N ASN A 64 -3.43 7.24 9.84
CA ASN A 64 -2.56 7.61 8.72
C ASN A 64 -1.17 6.98 8.82
N SER A 65 -0.63 6.83 10.03
CA SER A 65 0.64 6.12 10.26
C SER A 65 0.52 4.64 9.88
N THR A 66 -0.58 3.99 10.27
CA THR A 66 -0.83 2.58 9.94
C THR A 66 -0.96 2.38 8.44
N ILE A 67 -1.73 3.24 7.76
CA ILE A 67 -1.88 3.18 6.29
C ILE A 67 -0.54 3.42 5.60
N LEU A 68 0.26 4.40 6.06
CA LEU A 68 1.58 4.67 5.49
C LEU A 68 2.49 3.44 5.56
N VAL A 69 2.51 2.73 6.69
CA VAL A 69 3.28 1.49 6.84
C VAL A 69 2.83 0.44 5.84
N VAL A 70 1.51 0.20 5.72
CA VAL A 70 0.95 -0.79 4.77
C VAL A 70 1.32 -0.44 3.33
N VAL A 71 1.16 0.83 2.93
CA VAL A 71 1.52 1.33 1.58
C VAL A 71 3.00 1.13 1.29
N VAL A 72 3.88 1.42 2.24
CA VAL A 72 5.33 1.21 2.09
C VAL A 72 5.64 -0.28 1.89
N PHE A 73 5.04 -1.16 2.68
CA PHE A 73 5.18 -2.61 2.51
C PHE A 73 4.70 -3.07 1.12
N GLU A 74 3.56 -2.55 0.67
CA GLU A 74 2.99 -2.87 -0.64
C GLU A 74 3.92 -2.44 -1.79
N VAL A 75 4.49 -1.23 -1.71
CA VAL A 75 5.47 -0.73 -2.68
C VAL A 75 6.72 -1.61 -2.70
N ILE A 76 7.27 -1.95 -1.53
CA ILE A 76 8.47 -2.81 -1.42
C ILE A 76 8.20 -4.19 -2.03
N TYR A 77 7.08 -4.81 -1.68
CA TYR A 77 6.68 -6.12 -2.19
C TYR A 77 6.50 -6.11 -3.72
N THR A 78 5.82 -5.09 -4.24
CA THR A 78 5.60 -4.84 -5.67
C THR A 78 6.93 -4.68 -6.41
N LEU A 79 7.86 -3.88 -5.88
CA LEU A 79 9.19 -3.71 -6.46
C LEU A 79 9.99 -5.02 -6.46
N HIS A 80 9.88 -5.84 -5.40
CA HIS A 80 10.54 -7.14 -5.34
C HIS A 80 10.02 -8.10 -6.43
N ILE A 81 8.70 -8.15 -6.64
CA ILE A 81 8.10 -8.98 -7.69
C ILE A 81 8.55 -8.53 -9.09
N ILE A 82 8.52 -7.21 -9.36
CA ILE A 82 8.93 -6.66 -10.66
C ILE A 82 10.41 -6.95 -10.94
N ARG A 83 11.28 -6.83 -9.93
CA ARG A 83 12.70 -7.19 -10.05
C ARG A 83 12.89 -8.68 -10.37
N GLY A 84 12.12 -9.56 -9.73
CA GLY A 84 12.11 -11.00 -10.00
C GLY A 84 11.67 -11.35 -11.44
N ARG A 85 10.60 -10.71 -11.93
CA ARG A 85 10.09 -10.92 -13.31
C ARG A 85 11.08 -10.44 -14.38
N ARG A 86 11.77 -9.31 -14.18
CA ARG A 86 12.80 -8.82 -15.11
C ARG A 86 14.01 -9.76 -15.22
N ALA A 87 14.36 -10.49 -14.16
CA ALA A 87 15.45 -11.46 -14.18
C ALA A 87 15.08 -12.76 -14.93
N GLY A 88 13.83 -13.21 -14.85
CA GLY A 88 13.32 -14.38 -15.57
C GLY A 88 13.21 -14.17 -17.09
N GLY A 89 12.75 -13.00 -17.53
CA GLY A 89 12.60 -12.67 -18.96
C GLY A 89 13.92 -12.65 -19.74
N LYS A 90 15.04 -12.28 -19.10
CA LYS A 90 16.37 -12.30 -19.74
C LYS A 90 16.91 -13.72 -19.99
N ARG A 91 16.47 -14.73 -19.24
CA ARG A 91 16.88 -16.13 -19.47
C ARG A 91 16.16 -16.75 -20.68
N HIS A 92 14.91 -16.39 -20.91
CA HIS A 92 14.11 -16.95 -22.02
C HIS A 92 14.60 -16.48 -23.40
N ILE A 93 15.10 -15.24 -23.52
CA ILE A 93 15.62 -14.70 -24.79
C ILE A 93 16.98 -15.31 -25.16
N LYS A 94 17.83 -15.62 -24.17
CA LYS A 94 19.15 -16.25 -24.42
C LYS A 94 19.06 -17.72 -24.83
N GLY A 95 18.00 -18.44 -24.43
CA GLY A 95 17.78 -19.84 -24.82
C GLY A 95 17.35 -19.99 -26.29
N ASN A 96 16.60 -19.02 -26.83
CA ASN A 96 16.05 -19.08 -28.18
C ASN A 96 17.01 -18.60 -29.29
N GLN A 97 18.22 -18.17 -28.94
CA GLN A 97 19.27 -17.80 -29.92
C GLN A 97 20.39 -18.84 -30.03
N ARG A 98 20.23 -20.01 -29.39
CA ARG A 98 21.19 -21.13 -29.45
C ARG A 98 20.62 -22.42 -30.02
N SER A 99 19.36 -22.40 -30.49
CA SER A 99 18.77 -23.46 -31.30
C SER A 99 18.56 -22.97 -32.71
#